data_AF-A0A7V9REL1-F1
#
_entry.id   AF-A0A7V9REL1-F1
#
_cell.length_a   1.000
_cell.length_b   1.000
_cell.length_c   1.000
_cell.angle_alpha   90.00
_cell.angle_beta   90.00
_cell.angle_gamma   90.00
#
_symmetry.space_group_name_H-M   'P 1'
#
loop_
_entity.id
_entity.type
_entity.pdbx_description
1 polymer ?
#
loop_
_entity_poly.entity_id
_entity_poly.type
_entity_poly.pdbx_seq_one_letter_code
_entity_poly.pdbx_strand_id
1 'polypeptide(L)'
;LDTGRAADAAKLLKTLFAKGDQATYLKPPFSRIPGLFTAYASYRTGTLASRQQAAAEFAKLEGEAQGVGDKLRELLAATWEAIAYDQWRAGQPGTAARSLTTADKYATGDLKRRLGMNRTALTLSRDPGSRAKLEALGGNPVEALVNLGIVYELLGRHKEALDLWQRARGRVQVRDLQKWIDAKKRIHGL
;
A
#
# COMPACT_ATOMS: atom_id res chain seq x y z
N LEU A 1 -6.19 2.40 -18.98
CA LEU A 1 -5.19 2.31 -17.90
C LEU A 1 -4.91 0.87 -17.51
N ASP A 2 -5.93 -0.01 -17.51
CA ASP A 2 -5.77 -1.42 -17.11
C ASP A 2 -5.14 -2.33 -18.17
N THR A 3 -4.97 -1.84 -19.41
CA THR A 3 -4.31 -2.54 -20.52
C THR A 3 -2.79 -2.34 -20.54
N GLY A 4 -2.18 -1.86 -19.45
CA GLY A 4 -0.73 -1.62 -19.35
C GLY A 4 -0.21 -0.36 -20.08
N ARG A 5 -1.07 0.36 -20.83
CA ARG A 5 -0.71 1.57 -21.58
C ARG A 5 -0.78 2.86 -20.76
N ALA A 6 -0.36 2.79 -19.50
CA ALA A 6 -0.47 3.93 -18.58
C ALA A 6 0.38 5.14 -19.00
N ALA A 7 1.57 4.89 -19.58
CA ALA A 7 2.45 5.96 -20.06
C ALA A 7 1.85 6.70 -21.28
N ASP A 8 1.32 5.96 -22.24
CA ASP A 8 0.64 6.53 -23.41
C ASP A 8 -0.61 7.32 -23.01
N ALA A 9 -1.37 6.79 -22.05
CA ALA A 9 -2.54 7.47 -21.50
C ALA A 9 -2.15 8.80 -20.82
N ALA A 10 -1.08 8.81 -20.01
CA ALA A 10 -0.58 10.03 -19.38
C ALA A 10 -0.19 11.10 -20.42
N LYS A 11 0.48 10.69 -21.51
CA LYS A 11 0.86 11.58 -22.61
C LYS A 11 -0.37 12.14 -23.33
N LEU A 12 -1.31 11.28 -23.69
CA LEU A 12 -2.54 11.66 -24.39
C LEU A 12 -3.39 12.63 -23.56
N LEU A 13 -3.58 12.34 -22.27
CA LEU A 13 -4.31 13.20 -21.35
C LEU A 13 -3.64 14.57 -21.20
N LYS A 14 -2.31 14.61 -21.08
CA LYS A 14 -1.56 15.88 -21.04
C LYS A 14 -1.79 16.71 -22.30
N THR A 15 -1.75 16.09 -23.49
CA THR A 15 -2.04 16.78 -24.76
C THR A 15 -3.50 17.24 -24.84
N LEU A 16 -4.45 16.41 -24.40
CA LEU A 16 -5.87 16.75 -24.40
C LEU A 16 -6.15 17.96 -23.50
N PHE A 17 -5.62 17.96 -22.27
CA PHE A 17 -5.83 19.05 -21.33
C PHE A 17 -5.12 20.33 -21.72
N ALA A 18 -4.01 20.25 -22.47
CA ALA A 18 -3.37 21.44 -23.04
C ALA A 18 -4.25 22.16 -24.07
N LYS A 19 -5.23 21.48 -24.68
CA LYS A 19 -6.16 22.08 -25.65
C LYS A 19 -7.28 22.93 -25.00
N GLY A 20 -7.48 22.84 -23.68
CA GLY A 20 -8.53 23.58 -23.00
C GLY A 20 -9.92 22.92 -23.05
N ASP A 21 -10.95 23.71 -22.78
CA ASP A 21 -12.38 23.37 -22.83
C ASP A 21 -12.79 22.10 -22.09
N GLN A 22 -12.12 21.81 -20.97
CA GLN A 22 -12.37 20.61 -20.16
C GLN A 22 -13.82 20.47 -19.71
N ALA A 23 -14.54 21.59 -19.55
CA ALA A 23 -15.96 21.59 -19.19
C ALA A 23 -16.87 20.96 -20.25
N THR A 24 -16.42 20.82 -21.51
CA THR A 24 -17.21 20.22 -22.59
C THR A 24 -17.19 18.68 -22.59
N TYR A 25 -16.18 18.07 -21.97
CA TYR A 25 -16.01 16.61 -21.93
C TYR A 25 -15.79 16.04 -20.52
N LEU A 26 -15.62 16.87 -19.48
CA LEU A 26 -15.58 16.46 -18.08
C LEU A 26 -16.70 17.13 -17.30
N LYS A 27 -17.35 16.38 -16.41
CA LYS A 27 -18.32 16.92 -15.46
C LYS A 27 -17.60 17.50 -14.23
N PRO A 28 -18.17 18.53 -13.56
CA PRO A 28 -17.70 18.94 -12.24
C PRO A 28 -17.74 17.77 -11.23
N PRO A 29 -16.81 17.70 -10.26
CA PRO A 29 -15.70 18.62 -10.06
C PRO A 29 -14.49 18.36 -10.99
N PHE A 30 -14.49 17.27 -11.76
CA PHE A 30 -13.34 16.82 -12.55
C PHE A 30 -12.91 17.78 -13.66
N SER A 31 -13.83 18.58 -14.21
CA SER A 31 -13.48 19.64 -15.16
C SER A 31 -12.59 20.73 -14.57
N ARG A 32 -12.61 20.91 -13.24
CA ARG A 32 -11.76 21.88 -12.52
C ARG A 32 -10.42 21.30 -12.08
N ILE A 33 -10.29 19.97 -12.06
CA ILE A 33 -9.07 19.26 -11.67
C ILE A 33 -8.62 18.25 -12.73
N PRO A 34 -8.48 18.65 -14.01
CA PRO A 34 -8.12 17.72 -15.09
C PRO A 34 -6.77 17.03 -14.85
N GLY A 35 -5.85 17.68 -14.12
CA GLY A 35 -4.57 17.10 -13.70
C GLY A 35 -4.69 15.77 -12.95
N LEU A 36 -5.85 15.49 -12.31
CA LEU A 36 -6.12 14.23 -11.62
C LEU A 36 -5.89 13.01 -12.53
N PHE A 37 -6.36 13.06 -13.77
CA PHE A 37 -6.28 11.90 -14.66
C PHE A 37 -4.84 11.64 -15.12
N THR A 38 -4.07 12.70 -15.37
CA THR A 38 -2.65 12.58 -15.72
C THR A 38 -1.85 12.04 -14.53
N ALA A 39 -2.09 12.55 -13.32
CA ALA A 39 -1.45 12.06 -12.10
C ALA A 39 -1.80 10.60 -11.83
N TYR A 40 -3.08 10.22 -12.02
CA TYR A 40 -3.53 8.84 -11.88
C TYR A 40 -2.91 7.91 -12.94
N ALA A 41 -2.76 8.36 -14.18
CA ALA A 41 -2.06 7.61 -15.20
C ALA A 41 -0.58 7.37 -14.80
N SER A 42 0.12 8.41 -14.32
CA SER A 42 1.50 8.29 -13.80
C SER A 42 1.60 7.36 -12.60
N TYR A 43 0.62 7.36 -11.69
CA TYR A 43 0.56 6.40 -10.59
C TYR A 43 0.46 4.94 -11.10
N ARG A 44 -0.28 4.72 -12.19
CA ARG A 44 -0.51 3.40 -12.78
C ARG A 44 0.64 2.90 -13.67
N THR A 45 1.60 3.74 -14.07
CA THR A 45 2.78 3.25 -14.84
C THR A 45 3.67 2.33 -14.01
N GLY A 46 3.60 2.43 -12.68
CA GLY A 46 4.22 1.46 -11.77
C GLY A 46 5.72 1.62 -11.56
N THR A 47 6.36 2.69 -12.08
CA THR A 47 7.76 3.00 -11.74
C THR A 47 7.83 3.92 -10.52
N LEU A 48 8.91 3.81 -9.74
CA LEU A 48 9.13 4.67 -8.56
C LEU A 48 9.07 6.16 -8.93
N ALA A 49 9.75 6.56 -10.01
CA ALA A 49 9.81 7.95 -10.46
C ALA A 49 8.42 8.48 -10.86
N SER A 50 7.64 7.71 -11.62
CA SER A 50 6.29 8.12 -12.00
C SER A 50 5.33 8.19 -10.81
N ARG A 51 5.45 7.27 -9.83
CA ARG A 51 4.65 7.35 -8.60
C ARG A 51 5.02 8.56 -7.75
N GLN A 52 6.31 8.93 -7.65
CA GLN A 52 6.76 10.14 -6.97
C GLN A 52 6.20 11.40 -7.64
N GLN A 53 6.22 11.45 -8.98
CA GLN A 53 5.58 12.53 -9.73
C GLN A 53 4.07 12.58 -9.45
N ALA A 54 3.38 11.44 -9.47
CA ALA A 54 1.96 11.37 -9.17
C ALA A 54 1.65 11.87 -7.76
N ALA A 55 2.45 11.50 -6.75
CA ALA A 55 2.29 11.99 -5.38
C ALA A 55 2.40 13.52 -5.27
N ALA A 56 3.37 14.12 -5.98
CA ALA A 56 3.52 15.58 -6.00
C ALA A 56 2.32 16.27 -6.65
N GLU A 57 1.78 15.70 -7.74
CA GLU A 57 0.60 16.26 -8.41
C GLU A 57 -0.67 16.09 -7.57
N PHE A 58 -0.90 14.93 -6.96
CA PHE A 58 -2.04 14.73 -6.06
C PHE A 58 -2.02 15.67 -4.85
N ALA A 59 -0.84 15.93 -4.28
CA ALA A 59 -0.69 16.87 -3.16
C ALA A 59 -1.08 18.31 -3.55
N LYS A 60 -0.76 18.75 -4.78
CA LYS A 60 -1.22 20.06 -5.28
C LYS A 60 -2.74 20.11 -5.44
N LEU A 61 -3.31 19.06 -6.04
CA LEU A 61 -4.74 18.97 -6.33
C LEU A 61 -5.61 18.88 -5.06
N GLU A 62 -5.06 18.39 -3.94
CA GLU A 62 -5.80 18.30 -2.66
C GLU A 62 -6.42 19.64 -2.24
N GLY A 63 -5.68 20.75 -2.39
CA GLY A 63 -6.14 22.09 -2.03
C GLY A 63 -7.20 22.67 -2.96
N GLU A 64 -7.30 22.16 -4.19
CA GLU A 64 -8.19 22.66 -5.25
C GLU A 64 -9.49 21.85 -5.37
N ALA A 65 -9.53 20.67 -4.72
CA ALA A 65 -10.50 19.64 -4.98
C ALA A 65 -11.76 19.70 -4.11
N GLN A 66 -12.56 20.75 -4.30
CA GLN A 66 -13.91 20.81 -3.71
C GLN A 66 -14.74 19.58 -4.13
N GLY A 67 -15.24 18.82 -3.15
CA GLY A 67 -16.12 17.66 -3.35
C GLY A 67 -15.42 16.31 -3.59
N VAL A 68 -14.09 16.27 -3.77
CA VAL A 68 -13.33 15.01 -3.91
C VAL A 68 -12.05 14.93 -3.07
N GLY A 69 -11.85 15.89 -2.14
CA GLY A 69 -10.67 15.97 -1.28
C GLY A 69 -10.37 14.67 -0.52
N ASP A 70 -11.36 14.02 0.09
CA ASP A 70 -11.15 12.78 0.83
C ASP A 70 -10.66 11.63 -0.06
N LYS A 71 -11.24 11.48 -1.26
CA LYS A 71 -10.78 10.48 -2.24
C LYS A 71 -9.37 10.76 -2.73
N LEU A 72 -9.01 12.04 -2.87
CA LEU A 72 -7.63 12.45 -3.20
C LEU A 72 -6.65 12.13 -2.08
N ARG A 73 -7.03 12.34 -0.82
CA ARG A 73 -6.21 11.95 0.34
C ARG A 73 -6.00 10.45 0.40
N GLU A 74 -7.05 9.66 0.20
CA GLU A 74 -6.93 8.20 0.11
C GLU A 74 -6.00 7.76 -1.04
N LEU A 75 -6.13 8.39 -2.22
CA LEU A 75 -5.27 8.12 -3.36
C LEU A 75 -3.83 8.54 -3.12
N LEU A 76 -3.60 9.65 -2.43
CA LEU A 76 -2.28 10.13 -2.05
C LEU A 76 -1.62 9.18 -1.04
N ALA A 77 -2.37 8.69 -0.04
CA ALA A 77 -1.91 7.66 0.88
C ALA A 77 -1.53 6.36 0.14
N ALA A 78 -2.40 5.87 -0.75
CA ALA A 78 -2.13 4.66 -1.55
C ALA A 78 -0.92 4.84 -2.49
N THR A 79 -0.70 6.06 -3.00
CA THR A 79 0.47 6.38 -3.82
C THR A 79 1.75 6.31 -3.00
N TRP A 80 1.77 6.90 -1.81
CA TRP A 80 2.92 6.83 -0.90
C TRP A 80 3.20 5.41 -0.39
N GLU A 81 2.17 4.60 -0.20
CA GLU A 81 2.34 3.18 0.12
C GLU A 81 3.03 2.42 -1.02
N ALA A 82 2.60 2.65 -2.26
CA ALA A 82 3.21 2.02 -3.42
C ALA A 82 4.67 2.47 -3.63
N ILE A 83 4.96 3.76 -3.39
CA ILE A 83 6.34 4.28 -3.35
C ILE A 83 7.16 3.55 -2.28
N ALA A 84 6.60 3.36 -1.08
CA ALA A 84 7.29 2.66 0.00
C ALA A 84 7.59 1.21 -0.37
N TYR A 85 6.64 0.53 -1.03
CA TYR A 85 6.84 -0.83 -1.54
C TYR A 85 7.97 -0.89 -2.57
N ASP A 86 8.01 0.03 -3.53
CA ASP A 86 9.07 0.09 -4.54
C ASP A 86 10.44 0.37 -3.92
N GLN A 87 10.52 1.27 -2.93
CA GLN A 87 11.74 1.56 -2.17
C GLN A 87 12.21 0.36 -1.33
N TRP A 88 11.29 -0.35 -0.69
CA TRP A 88 11.62 -1.55 0.06
C TRP A 88 12.18 -2.65 -0.85
N ARG A 89 11.55 -2.88 -2.01
CA ARG A 89 12.06 -3.82 -3.02
C ARG A 89 13.44 -3.42 -3.56
N ALA A 90 13.74 -2.12 -3.62
CA ALA A 90 15.04 -1.60 -3.99
C ALA A 90 16.10 -1.66 -2.85
N GLY A 91 15.78 -2.31 -1.72
CA GLY A 91 16.71 -2.44 -0.58
C GLY A 91 16.85 -1.16 0.25
N GLN A 92 15.86 -0.26 0.20
CA GLN A 92 15.89 1.02 0.92
C GLN A 92 14.82 1.09 2.03
N PRO A 93 14.87 0.24 3.07
CA PRO A 93 13.83 0.16 4.09
C PRO A 93 13.69 1.44 4.93
N GLY A 94 14.77 2.19 5.13
CA GLY A 94 14.73 3.48 5.82
C GLY A 94 13.92 4.54 5.04
N THR A 95 14.09 4.59 3.73
CA THR A 95 13.29 5.47 2.85
C THR A 95 11.84 5.00 2.79
N ALA A 96 11.62 3.69 2.68
CA ALA A 96 10.27 3.11 2.70
C ALA A 96 9.51 3.47 3.99
N ALA A 97 10.17 3.41 5.15
CA ALA A 97 9.56 3.78 6.44
C ALA A 97 9.13 5.26 6.48
N ARG A 98 9.91 6.16 5.89
CA ARG A 98 9.54 7.58 5.75
C ARG A 98 8.33 7.75 4.83
N SER A 99 8.31 7.06 3.70
CA SER A 99 7.17 7.07 2.76
C SER A 99 5.88 6.54 3.39
N LEU A 100 5.94 5.46 4.18
CA LEU A 100 4.78 4.96 4.94
C LEU A 100 4.31 5.97 6.00
N THR A 101 5.23 6.70 6.63
CA THR A 101 4.87 7.78 7.57
C THR A 101 4.16 8.92 6.85
N THR A 102 4.57 9.26 5.63
CA THR A 102 3.85 10.24 4.79
C THR A 102 2.48 9.72 4.37
N ALA A 103 2.37 8.44 3.98
CA ALA A 103 1.08 7.82 3.63
C ALA A 103 0.07 7.91 4.79
N ASP A 104 0.52 7.66 6.02
CA ASP A 104 -0.32 7.63 7.23
C ASP A 104 -1.00 8.98 7.54
N LYS A 105 -0.38 10.10 7.11
CA LYS A 105 -0.97 11.45 7.27
C LYS A 105 -2.28 11.62 6.52
N TYR A 106 -2.44 10.91 5.41
CA TYR A 106 -3.62 11.02 4.54
C TYR A 106 -4.57 9.82 4.66
N ALA A 107 -4.15 8.77 5.35
CA ALA A 107 -4.90 7.53 5.43
C ALA A 107 -6.00 7.56 6.49
N THR A 108 -7.12 6.94 6.16
CA THR A 108 -8.28 6.71 7.04
C THR A 108 -8.70 5.24 6.98
N GLY A 109 -9.57 4.82 7.90
CA GLY A 109 -10.21 3.50 7.91
C GLY A 109 -9.23 2.33 7.72
N ASP A 110 -9.55 1.48 6.76
CA ASP A 110 -8.82 0.23 6.47
C ASP A 110 -7.41 0.49 5.94
N LEU A 111 -7.22 1.57 5.19
CA LEU A 111 -5.92 1.98 4.69
C LEU A 111 -4.98 2.31 5.85
N LYS A 112 -5.47 3.02 6.87
CA LYS A 112 -4.68 3.36 8.05
C LYS A 112 -4.22 2.12 8.82
N ARG A 113 -5.11 1.13 8.98
CA ARG A 113 -4.79 -0.16 9.62
C ARG A 113 -3.72 -0.92 8.82
N ARG A 114 -3.87 -0.98 7.49
CA ARG A 114 -2.88 -1.59 6.59
C ARG A 114 -1.51 -0.92 6.68
N LEU A 115 -1.45 0.42 6.69
CA LEU A 115 -0.18 1.15 6.82
C LEU A 115 0.50 0.92 8.18
N GLY A 116 -0.27 0.86 9.27
CA GLY A 116 0.25 0.49 10.58
C GLY A 116 0.88 -0.90 10.59
N MET A 117 0.24 -1.86 9.93
CA MET A 117 0.80 -3.20 9.74
C MET A 117 2.08 -3.17 8.90
N ASN A 118 2.09 -2.49 7.75
CA ASN A 118 3.27 -2.41 6.88
C ASN A 118 4.47 -1.81 7.62
N ARG A 119 4.25 -0.76 8.43
CA ARG A 119 5.29 -0.17 9.28
C ARG A 119 5.82 -1.16 10.30
N THR A 120 4.94 -1.92 10.94
CA THR A 120 5.32 -2.97 11.91
C THR A 120 6.13 -4.08 11.24
N ALA A 121 5.75 -4.50 10.03
CA ALA A 121 6.47 -5.50 9.26
C ALA A 121 7.91 -5.06 8.91
N LEU A 122 8.16 -3.78 8.64
CA LEU A 122 9.51 -3.25 8.39
C LEU A 122 10.44 -3.35 9.61
N THR A 123 9.89 -3.39 10.83
CA THR A 123 10.65 -3.41 12.08
C THR A 123 10.47 -4.70 12.88
N LEU A 124 9.89 -5.75 12.26
CA LEU A 124 9.39 -6.94 12.94
C LEU A 124 10.41 -7.62 13.88
N SER A 125 11.67 -7.68 13.48
CA SER A 125 12.77 -8.28 14.25
C SER A 125 13.53 -7.31 15.15
N ARG A 126 13.25 -6.00 15.05
CA ARG A 126 14.01 -4.92 15.71
C ARG A 126 13.21 -4.22 16.81
N ASP A 127 11.88 -4.20 16.70
CA ASP A 127 10.99 -3.55 17.65
C ASP A 127 10.30 -4.61 18.53
N PRO A 128 10.65 -4.71 19.83
CA PRO A 128 10.00 -5.61 20.78
C PRO A 128 8.48 -5.39 20.89
N GLY A 129 8.00 -4.18 20.56
CA GLY A 129 6.58 -3.83 20.52
C GLY A 129 5.83 -4.38 19.31
N SER A 130 6.52 -4.96 18.32
CA SER A 130 5.88 -5.49 17.09
C SER A 130 4.83 -6.56 17.40
N ARG A 131 5.06 -7.39 18.43
CA ARG A 131 4.11 -8.41 18.88
C ARG A 131 2.77 -7.78 19.29
N ALA A 132 2.80 -6.86 20.26
CA ALA A 132 1.60 -6.23 20.79
C ALA A 132 0.82 -5.47 19.71
N LYS A 133 1.54 -4.79 18.79
CA LYS A 133 0.94 -4.11 17.64
C LYS A 133 0.21 -5.06 16.70
N LEU A 134 0.79 -6.23 16.41
CA LEU A 134 0.18 -7.23 15.52
C LEU A 134 -0.98 -7.98 16.20
N GLU A 135 -0.86 -8.26 17.50
CA GLU A 135 -1.95 -8.84 18.30
C GLU A 135 -3.18 -7.91 18.31
N ALA A 136 -2.97 -6.60 18.48
CA ALA A 136 -4.04 -5.60 18.46
C ALA A 136 -4.77 -5.50 17.11
N LEU A 137 -4.14 -5.91 16.00
CA LEU A 137 -4.81 -5.95 14.69
C LEU A 137 -5.80 -7.11 14.55
N GLY A 138 -5.71 -8.14 15.41
CA GLY A 138 -6.69 -9.24 15.42
C GLY A 138 -6.83 -10.00 14.10
N GLY A 139 -5.81 -9.98 13.23
CA GLY A 139 -5.88 -10.56 11.89
C GLY A 139 -6.66 -9.71 10.87
N ASN A 140 -6.78 -8.40 11.10
CA ASN A 140 -7.38 -7.45 10.17
C ASN A 140 -6.40 -6.28 9.88
N PRO A 141 -5.67 -6.31 8.76
CA PRO A 141 -5.84 -7.23 7.62
C PRO A 141 -5.25 -8.63 7.87
N VAL A 142 -5.61 -9.62 7.06
CA VAL A 142 -5.29 -11.05 7.28
C VAL A 142 -3.79 -11.31 7.31
N GLU A 143 -3.01 -10.53 6.57
CA GLU A 143 -1.56 -10.48 6.56
C GLU A 143 -0.98 -10.30 7.98
N ALA A 144 -1.71 -9.66 8.90
CA ALA A 144 -1.29 -9.51 10.29
C ALA A 144 -1.13 -10.86 11.00
N LEU A 145 -1.93 -11.88 10.64
CA LEU A 145 -1.78 -13.25 11.17
C LEU A 145 -0.45 -13.87 10.71
N VAL A 146 -0.04 -13.64 9.46
CA VAL A 146 1.23 -14.16 8.93
C VAL A 146 2.41 -13.52 9.67
N ASN A 147 2.39 -12.19 9.77
CA ASN A 147 3.43 -11.43 10.46
C ASN A 147 3.51 -11.78 11.94
N LEU A 148 2.37 -11.96 12.61
CA LEU A 148 2.33 -12.40 14.02
C LEU A 148 2.87 -13.82 14.17
N GLY A 149 2.56 -14.72 13.24
CA GLY A 149 3.13 -16.07 13.22
C GLY A 149 4.65 -16.07 13.07
N ILE A 150 5.22 -15.17 12.25
CA ILE A 150 6.68 -14.97 12.16
C ILE A 150 7.25 -14.50 13.51
N VAL A 151 6.59 -13.57 14.20
CA VAL A 151 7.03 -13.11 15.54
C VAL A 151 7.00 -14.26 16.54
N TYR A 152 5.92 -15.04 16.58
CA TYR A 152 5.82 -16.19 17.49
C TYR A 152 6.86 -17.26 17.17
N GLU A 153 7.15 -17.50 15.89
CA GLU A 153 8.21 -18.39 15.46
C GLU A 153 9.59 -17.93 15.98
N LEU A 154 9.92 -16.65 15.86
CA LEU A 154 11.16 -16.07 16.39
C LEU A 154 11.28 -16.16 17.92
N LEU A 155 10.14 -16.23 18.61
CA LEU A 155 10.05 -16.39 20.07
C LEU A 155 10.02 -17.87 20.52
N GLY A 156 10.14 -18.83 19.60
CA GLY A 156 10.06 -20.27 19.91
C GLY A 156 8.63 -20.78 20.18
N ARG A 157 7.61 -19.94 19.96
CA ARG A 157 6.18 -20.26 20.14
C ARG A 157 5.60 -20.93 18.89
N HIS A 158 6.16 -22.09 18.55
CA HIS A 158 5.91 -22.76 17.27
C HIS A 158 4.47 -23.21 17.07
N LYS A 159 3.78 -23.64 18.14
CA LYS A 159 2.37 -24.08 18.08
C LYS A 159 1.46 -22.91 17.73
N GLU A 160 1.65 -21.77 18.38
CA GLU A 160 0.87 -20.56 18.10
C GLU A 160 1.19 -19.97 16.72
N ALA A 161 2.45 -20.03 16.29
CA ALA A 161 2.82 -19.64 14.92
C ALA A 161 2.07 -20.49 13.87
N LEU A 162 2.02 -21.81 14.07
CA LEU A 162 1.31 -22.73 13.18
C LEU A 162 -0.20 -22.45 13.14
N ASP A 163 -0.85 -22.22 14.28
CA ASP A 163 -2.28 -21.85 14.34
C ASP A 163 -2.57 -20.60 13.50
N LEU A 164 -1.77 -19.54 13.70
CA LEU A 164 -1.94 -18.28 12.96
C LEU A 164 -1.76 -18.46 11.46
N TRP A 165 -0.75 -19.22 11.03
CA TRP A 165 -0.52 -19.51 9.62
C TRP A 165 -1.63 -20.35 9.00
N GLN A 166 -2.19 -21.31 9.75
CA GLN A 166 -3.36 -22.08 9.30
C GLN A 166 -4.60 -21.21 9.14
N ARG A 167 -4.82 -20.25 10.06
CA ARG A 167 -5.94 -19.29 9.99
C ARG A 167 -5.80 -18.28 8.85
N ALA A 168 -4.57 -18.00 8.41
CA ALA A 168 -4.28 -17.15 7.26
C ALA A 168 -4.34 -17.90 5.92
N ARG A 169 -4.18 -19.22 5.93
CA ARG A 169 -4.10 -20.06 4.73
C ARG A 169 -5.34 -19.89 3.84
N GLY A 170 -5.11 -19.72 2.54
CA GLY A 170 -6.17 -19.51 1.54
C GLY A 170 -6.81 -18.12 1.57
N ARG A 171 -6.48 -17.29 2.56
CA ARG A 171 -7.01 -15.92 2.72
C ARG A 171 -5.97 -14.85 2.40
N VAL A 172 -4.71 -15.25 2.21
CA VAL A 172 -3.58 -14.38 1.88
C VAL A 172 -2.70 -15.04 0.83
N GLN A 173 -2.13 -14.24 -0.06
CA GLN A 173 -1.20 -14.70 -1.09
C GLN A 173 0.24 -14.56 -0.59
N VAL A 174 0.71 -15.57 0.14
CA VAL A 174 2.12 -15.67 0.59
C VAL A 174 2.73 -16.91 -0.03
N ARG A 175 3.71 -16.70 -0.94
CA ARG A 175 4.29 -17.74 -1.82
C ARG A 175 4.68 -19.03 -1.10
N ASP A 176 5.27 -18.91 0.08
CA ASP A 176 5.87 -20.03 0.81
C ASP A 176 5.09 -20.43 2.08
N LEU A 177 3.90 -19.85 2.33
CA LEU A 177 3.13 -20.10 3.55
C LEU A 177 2.76 -21.58 3.74
N GLN A 178 2.33 -22.24 2.66
CA GLN A 178 2.01 -23.68 2.72
C GLN A 178 3.24 -24.52 3.10
N LYS A 179 4.41 -24.18 2.54
CA LYS A 179 5.67 -24.87 2.87
C LYS A 179 6.05 -24.66 4.34
N TRP A 180 5.83 -23.46 4.89
CA TRP A 180 6.10 -23.17 6.30
C TRP A 180 5.20 -24.02 7.22
N ILE A 181 3.91 -24.12 6.89
CA ILE A 181 2.95 -24.97 7.61
C ILE A 181 3.41 -26.44 7.58
N ASP A 182 3.72 -26.97 6.40
CA ASP A 182 4.09 -28.39 6.23
C ASP A 182 5.43 -28.74 6.90
N ALA A 183 6.38 -27.80 6.93
CA ALA A 183 7.62 -27.97 7.65
C ALA A 183 7.38 -28.04 9.16
N LYS A 184 6.51 -27.18 9.70
CA LYS A 184 6.22 -27.15 11.14
C LYS A 184 5.47 -28.37 11.63
N LYS A 185 4.51 -28.85 10.85
CA LYS A 185 3.81 -30.12 11.11
C LYS A 185 4.79 -31.28 11.25
N ARG A 186 5.73 -31.40 10.30
CA ARG A 186 6.76 -32.45 10.30
C ARG A 186 7.70 -32.38 11.50
N ILE A 187 8.19 -31.19 11.85
CA ILE A 187 9.17 -31.01 12.94
C ILE A 187 8.54 -31.25 14.31
N HIS A 188 7.29 -30.83 14.51
CA HIS A 188 6.64 -30.85 15.82
C HIS A 188 5.61 -31.98 16.00
N GLY A 189 5.43 -32.85 15.00
CA GLY A 189 4.48 -33.96 15.04
C GLY A 189 3.02 -33.52 15.12
N LEU A 190 2.66 -32.41 14.46
CA LEU A 190 1.33 -31.76 14.47
C LEU A 190 0.59 -31.90 13.14
#